data_AF-A0A527WZ18-F1
#
_entry.id   AF-A0A527WZ18-F1
#
_cell.length_a   1.000
_cell.length_b   1.000
_cell.length_c   1.000
_cell.angle_alpha   90.00
_cell.angle_beta   90.00
_cell.angle_gamma   90.00
#
_symmetry.space_group_name_H-M   'P 1'
#
loop_
_entity.id
_entity.type
_entity.pdbx_description
1 polymer ?
#
loop_
_entity_poly.entity_id
_entity_poly.type
_entity_poly.pdbx_seq_one_letter_code
_entity_poly.pdbx_strand_id
1 'polypeptide(L)'
;MRSGASAPLALTDTGHGIQAFARRQVGRLAGAGLFLFTAFGIAALATWNVADPSFSHATSNVVTNAMGYAGAVFSDLAMQFFGLAAVA
;
A
#
# COMPACT_ATOMS: atom_id res chain seq x y z
N MET A 1 5.64 -14.43 60.89
CA MET A 1 4.63 -14.67 59.84
C MET A 1 4.91 -13.70 58.71
N ARG A 2 5.62 -14.14 57.66
CA ARG A 2 6.03 -13.29 56.53
C ARG A 2 4.91 -13.38 55.48
N SER A 3 4.05 -12.37 55.42
CA SER A 3 3.00 -12.27 54.40
C SER A 3 3.61 -12.41 53.02
N GLY A 4 3.23 -13.48 52.31
CA GLY A 4 3.46 -13.59 50.89
C GLY A 4 2.68 -12.50 50.20
N ALA A 5 3.37 -11.45 49.76
CA ALA A 5 2.83 -10.52 48.79
C ALA A 5 2.70 -11.29 47.46
N SER A 6 1.51 -11.85 47.23
CA SER A 6 1.10 -12.36 45.92
C SER A 6 1.26 -11.22 44.92
N ALA A 7 2.26 -11.32 44.05
CA ALA A 7 2.48 -10.36 42.97
C ALA A 7 1.19 -10.22 42.16
N PRO A 8 0.53 -9.04 42.16
CA PRO A 8 -0.68 -8.86 41.38
C PRO A 8 -0.29 -8.88 39.89
N LEU A 9 -0.64 -9.98 39.24
CA LEU A 9 -0.93 -10.10 37.81
C LEU A 9 0.08 -9.44 36.82
N ALA A 10 1.19 -10.14 36.56
CA ALA A 10 1.94 -10.00 35.30
C ALA A 10 1.08 -10.31 34.04
N LEU A 11 -0.11 -10.89 34.22
CA LEU A 11 -1.05 -11.23 33.15
C LEU A 11 -1.82 -10.01 32.60
N THR A 12 -2.07 -8.96 33.41
CA THR A 12 -2.74 -7.73 32.92
C THR A 12 -1.81 -6.89 32.03
N ASP A 13 -0.51 -6.87 32.36
CA ASP A 13 0.51 -6.09 31.65
C ASP A 13 0.83 -6.69 30.27
N THR A 14 0.77 -8.03 30.16
CA THR A 14 1.03 -8.77 28.92
C THR A 14 0.04 -8.38 27.80
N GLY A 15 -1.24 -8.18 28.11
CA GLY A 15 -2.25 -7.78 27.13
C GLY A 15 -2.02 -6.37 26.56
N HIS A 16 -1.64 -5.42 27.41
CA HIS A 16 -1.33 -4.05 26.99
C HIS A 16 -0.01 -3.97 26.20
N GLY A 17 0.99 -4.77 26.57
CA GLY A 17 2.25 -4.88 25.84
C GLY A 17 2.07 -5.39 24.40
N ILE A 18 1.30 -6.47 24.22
CA ILE A 18 1.01 -7.05 22.88
C ILE A 18 0.22 -6.05 22.02
N GLN A 19 -0.78 -5.38 22.60
CA GLN A 19 -1.58 -4.38 21.86
C GLN A 19 -0.72 -3.18 21.41
N ALA A 20 0.16 -2.68 22.29
CA ALA A 20 1.05 -1.58 21.95
C ALA A 20 2.07 -1.99 20.87
N PHE A 21 2.60 -3.21 20.94
CA PHE A 21 3.48 -3.76 19.91
C PHE A 21 2.75 -3.91 18.57
N ALA A 22 1.55 -4.52 18.57
CA ALA A 22 0.74 -4.72 17.37
C ALA A 22 0.44 -3.39 16.67
N ARG A 23 0.02 -2.36 17.43
CA ARG A 23 -0.23 -1.02 16.88
C ARG A 23 1.00 -0.41 16.22
N ARG A 24 2.19 -0.59 16.80
CA ARG A 24 3.46 -0.12 16.19
C ARG A 24 3.78 -0.88 14.91
N GLN A 25 3.57 -2.20 14.88
CA GLN A 25 3.80 -2.98 13.65
C GLN A 25 2.81 -2.60 12.55
N VAL A 26 1.52 -2.43 12.87
CA VAL A 26 0.50 -1.95 11.91
C VAL A 26 0.91 -0.60 11.34
N GLY A 27 1.34 0.35 12.17
CA GLY A 27 1.83 1.65 11.69
C GLY A 27 3.02 1.52 10.73
N ARG A 28 3.99 0.64 11.04
CA ARG A 28 5.14 0.39 10.17
C ARG A 28 4.75 -0.27 8.85
N LEU A 29 3.86 -1.26 8.89
CA LEU A 29 3.36 -1.95 7.70
C LEU A 29 2.53 -1.01 6.83
N ALA A 30 1.71 -0.15 7.44
CA ALA A 30 0.94 0.85 6.71
C ALA A 30 1.87 1.86 6.02
N GLY A 31 2.89 2.36 6.71
CA GLY A 31 3.89 3.26 6.14
C GLY A 31 4.69 2.61 5.00
N ALA A 32 5.14 1.37 5.19
CA ALA A 32 5.82 0.61 4.14
C ALA A 32 4.90 0.34 2.94
N GLY A 33 3.64 0.00 3.19
CA GLY A 33 2.63 -0.22 2.15
C GLY A 33 2.38 1.05 1.32
N LEU A 34 2.24 2.21 1.98
CA LEU A 34 2.12 3.50 1.30
C LEU A 34 3.34 3.81 0.46
N PHE A 35 4.54 3.61 1.00
CA PHE A 35 5.78 3.83 0.26
C PHE A 35 5.87 2.95 -0.99
N LEU A 36 5.58 1.65 -0.85
CA LEU A 36 5.56 0.72 -1.98
C LEU A 36 4.48 1.09 -3.01
N PHE A 37 3.30 1.53 -2.56
CA PHE A 37 2.23 1.98 -3.44
C PHE A 37 2.64 3.24 -4.23
N THR A 38 3.29 4.21 -3.58
CA THR A 38 3.81 5.39 -4.25
C THR A 38 4.91 5.02 -5.26
N ALA A 39 5.85 4.16 -4.88
CA ALA A 39 6.90 3.68 -5.77
C ALA A 39 6.32 2.93 -6.98
N PHE A 40 5.30 2.08 -6.76
CA PHE A 40 4.53 1.43 -7.81
C PHE A 40 3.91 2.45 -8.77
N GLY A 41 3.23 3.48 -8.23
CA GLY A 41 2.59 4.51 -9.04
C GLY A 41 3.57 5.30 -9.89
N ILE A 42 4.72 5.68 -9.32
CA ILE A 42 5.79 6.38 -10.06
C ILE A 42 6.34 5.50 -11.17
N ALA A 43 6.67 4.24 -10.88
CA ALA A 43 7.19 3.31 -11.88
C ALA A 43 6.18 3.06 -13.01
N ALA A 44 4.91 2.83 -12.65
CA ALA A 44 3.83 2.61 -13.60
C ALA A 44 3.63 3.81 -14.53
N LEU A 45 3.66 5.04 -14.00
CA LEU A 45 3.55 6.28 -14.78
C LEU A 45 4.79 6.53 -15.65
N ALA A 46 5.98 6.30 -15.11
CA ALA A 46 7.23 6.48 -15.84
C ALA A 46 7.33 5.56 -17.06
N THR A 47 6.71 4.38 -17.00
CA THR A 47 6.64 3.43 -18.11
C THR A 47 5.24 3.38 -18.75
N TRP A 48 4.46 4.46 -18.67
CA TRP A 48 3.15 4.51 -19.32
C TRP A 48 3.31 4.43 -20.83
N ASN A 49 2.53 3.55 -21.45
CA ASN A 49 2.46 3.38 -22.90
C ASN A 49 1.00 3.34 -23.33
N VAL A 50 0.64 4.20 -24.29
CA VAL A 50 -0.74 4.29 -24.81
C VAL A 50 -1.20 2.99 -25.49
N ALA A 51 -0.29 2.16 -25.99
CA ALA A 51 -0.60 0.91 -26.67
C ALA A 51 -0.78 -0.30 -25.73
N ASP A 52 -0.49 -0.14 -24.43
CA ASP A 52 -0.69 -1.20 -23.45
C ASP A 52 -2.18 -1.49 -23.24
N PRO A 53 -2.57 -2.76 -23.01
CA PRO A 53 -3.96 -3.08 -22.76
C PRO A 53 -4.40 -2.50 -21.40
N SER A 54 -5.54 -1.82 -21.40
CA SER A 54 -6.17 -1.23 -20.22
C SER A 54 -7.70 -1.39 -20.28
N PHE A 55 -8.43 -0.93 -19.25
CA PHE A 55 -9.90 -0.93 -19.28
C PHE A 55 -10.47 -0.09 -20.42
N SER A 56 -9.80 1.02 -20.76
CA SER A 56 -10.20 1.90 -21.86
C SER A 56 -9.62 1.44 -23.20
N HIS A 57 -8.59 0.58 -23.18
CA HIS A 57 -7.89 0.11 -24.37
C HIS A 57 -7.78 -1.43 -24.38
N ALA A 58 -8.89 -2.10 -24.71
CA ALA A 58 -8.96 -3.57 -24.76
C ALA A 58 -8.31 -4.12 -26.05
N THR A 59 -6.98 -4.25 -26.03
CA THR A 59 -6.19 -4.87 -27.11
C THR A 59 -5.61 -6.21 -26.65
N SER A 60 -5.25 -7.07 -27.61
CA SER A 60 -4.49 -8.30 -27.35
C SER A 60 -2.97 -8.07 -27.36
N ASN A 61 -2.53 -6.82 -27.13
CA ASN A 61 -1.12 -6.48 -27.14
C ASN A 61 -0.41 -7.01 -25.89
N VAL A 62 0.88 -7.29 -26.03
CA VAL A 62 1.70 -7.65 -24.88
C VAL A 62 1.89 -6.41 -24.01
N VAL A 63 1.68 -6.55 -22.69
CA VAL A 63 1.89 -5.46 -21.75
C VAL A 63 3.37 -5.09 -21.68
N THR A 64 3.66 -3.80 -21.85
CA THR A 64 5.04 -3.26 -21.80
C THR A 64 5.35 -2.51 -20.50
N ASN A 65 4.32 -2.10 -19.73
CA ASN A 65 4.51 -1.46 -18.44
C ASN A 65 5.35 -2.30 -17.47
N ALA A 66 6.33 -1.68 -16.81
CA ALA A 66 7.24 -2.38 -15.89
C ALA A 66 6.52 -3.00 -14.69
N MET A 67 5.38 -2.43 -14.29
CA MET A 67 4.54 -2.96 -13.20
C MET A 67 3.45 -3.93 -13.70
N GLY A 68 3.55 -4.36 -14.96
CA GLY A 68 2.62 -5.29 -15.60
C GLY A 68 1.24 -4.69 -15.86
N TYR A 69 0.24 -5.56 -16.01
CA TYR A 69 -1.12 -5.14 -16.39
C TYR A 69 -1.75 -4.17 -15.38
N ALA A 70 -1.53 -4.40 -14.07
CA ALA A 70 -2.00 -3.49 -13.04
C ALA A 70 -1.39 -2.08 -13.17
N GLY A 71 -0.11 -2.00 -13.54
CA GLY A 71 0.57 -0.74 -13.82
C GLY A 71 0.02 -0.03 -15.05
N ALA A 72 -0.20 -0.76 -16.14
CA ALA A 72 -0.81 -0.22 -17.36
C ALA A 72 -2.21 0.37 -17.08
N VAL A 73 -3.06 -0.35 -16.36
CA VAL A 73 -4.40 0.13 -15.97
C VAL A 73 -4.31 1.35 -15.05
N PHE A 74 -3.47 1.31 -14.02
CA PHE A 74 -3.34 2.41 -13.07
C PHE A 74 -2.85 3.69 -13.74
N SER A 75 -1.79 3.59 -14.53
CA SER A 75 -1.19 4.74 -15.22
C SER A 75 -2.13 5.33 -16.28
N ASP A 76 -2.90 4.49 -16.97
CA ASP A 76 -3.91 4.95 -17.92
C ASP A 76 -5.02 5.78 -17.24
N LEU A 77 -5.54 5.32 -16.10
CA LEU A 77 -6.52 6.09 -15.32
C LEU A 77 -5.91 7.38 -14.73
N ALA A 78 -4.68 7.30 -14.22
CA ALA A 78 -3.99 8.46 -13.66
C ALA A 78 -3.77 9.56 -14.71
N MET A 79 -3.38 9.18 -15.93
CA MET A 79 -3.23 10.11 -17.05
C MET A 79 -4.56 10.74 -17.47
N GLN A 80 -5.67 9.99 -17.44
CA GLN A 80 -7.01 10.53 -17.72
C GLN A 80 -7.42 11.59 -16.69
N PHE A 81 -7.31 11.29 -15.39
CA PHE A 81 -7.65 12.26 -14.34
C PHE A 81 -6.71 13.47 -14.33
N PHE A 82 -5.41 13.26 -14.60
CA PHE A 82 -4.45 14.35 -14.70
C PHE A 82 -4.80 15.31 -15.84
N GLY A 83 -5.17 14.78 -17.02
CA GLY A 83 -5.65 15.58 -18.14
C GLY A 83 -6.92 16.38 -17.82
N LEU A 84 -7.89 15.74 -17.15
CA LEU A 84 -9.12 16.43 -16.70
C LEU A 84 -8.81 17.55 -15.69
N ALA A 85 -7.94 17.29 -14.72
CA ALA A 85 -7.53 18.27 -13.72
C ALA A 85 -6.77 19.47 -14.31
N ALA A 86 -6.10 19.30 -15.46
CA ALA A 86 -5.38 20.37 -16.13
C ALA A 86 -6.30 21.36 -16.88
N VAL A 87 -7.52 20.93 -17.24
CA VAL A 87 -8.50 21.74 -17.99
C VAL A 87 -9.62 22.30 -17.11
N ALA A 88 -9.86 21.68 -15.94
CA ALA A 88 -10.82 22.14 -14.93
C ALA A 88 -10.35 23.43 -14.23
#